data_AF-A0A956C9M3-F1
#
_entry.id   AF-A0A956C9M3-F1
#
_cell.length_a   1.000
_cell.length_b   1.000
_cell.length_c   1.000
_cell.angle_alpha   90.00
_cell.angle_beta   90.00
_cell.angle_gamma   90.00
#
_symmetry.space_group_name_H-M   'P 1'
#
loop_
_entity.id
_entity.type
_entity.pdbx_description
1 polymer ?
#
loop_
_entity_poly.entity_id
_entity_poly.type
_entity_poly.pdbx_seq_one_letter_code
_entity_poly.pdbx_strand_id
1 'polypeptide(L)'
;MKNRYPLEALVSLREQRVDERAREVADQRQRTDAAQARAEQARRQREAEQARVGEAVTAERDRVEDGGARVADLAAAARFAAQGAAHIEALGQREQELSQELREEQVEEERRRRALAGADADAKAVAEHRQRWRQERAAQIEAREEDDAADVFGGRRGKR
;
A
#
# COMPACT_ATOMS: atom_id res chain seq x y z
N MET A 1 -2.62 20.77 41.12
CA MET A 1 -1.95 19.82 40.19
C MET A 1 -2.75 19.78 38.89
N LYS A 2 -2.12 19.87 37.72
CA LYS A 2 -2.85 19.76 36.43
C LYS A 2 -3.39 18.32 36.32
N ASN A 3 -4.71 18.16 36.33
CA ASN A 3 -5.36 16.85 36.19
C ASN A 3 -5.11 16.30 34.78
N ARG A 4 -4.01 15.56 34.62
CA ARG A 4 -3.70 14.83 33.38
C ARG A 4 -4.66 13.65 33.22
N TYR A 5 -4.93 13.29 31.97
CA TYR A 5 -5.74 12.12 31.65
C TYR A 5 -5.01 10.84 32.14
N PRO A 6 -5.68 9.92 32.86
CA PRO A 6 -5.02 8.75 33.44
C PRO A 6 -4.36 7.81 32.42
N LEU A 7 -4.85 7.79 31.18
CA LEU A 7 -4.32 6.93 30.10
C LEU A 7 -3.52 7.71 29.06
N GLU A 8 -2.88 8.83 29.44
CA GLU A 8 -2.08 9.65 28.52
C GLU A 8 -0.93 8.88 27.87
N ALA A 9 -0.29 7.96 28.59
CA ALA A 9 0.76 7.09 28.04
C ALA A 9 0.21 6.15 26.95
N LEU A 10 -1.02 5.67 27.13
CA LEU A 10 -1.68 4.81 26.13
C LEU A 10 -2.03 5.61 24.87
N VAL A 11 -2.49 6.86 25.00
CA VAL A 11 -2.72 7.76 23.85
C VAL A 11 -1.44 7.89 23.03
N SER A 12 -0.33 8.24 23.70
CA SER A 12 0.96 8.44 23.04
C SER A 12 1.45 7.17 22.33
N LEU A 13 1.30 6.01 22.98
CA LEU A 13 1.68 4.72 22.40
C LEU A 13 0.84 4.36 21.17
N ARG A 14 -0.47 4.68 21.18
CA ARG A 14 -1.36 4.40 20.05
C ARG A 14 -1.08 5.33 18.87
N GLU A 15 -0.81 6.60 19.11
CA GLU A 15 -0.36 7.55 18.08
C GLU A 15 0.96 7.09 17.45
N GLN A 16 1.96 6.71 18.26
CA GLN A 16 3.22 6.17 17.76
C GLN A 16 3.02 4.91 16.89
N ARG A 17 2.12 4.02 17.31
CA ARG A 17 1.80 2.82 16.54
C ARG A 17 1.13 3.14 15.21
N VAL A 18 0.28 4.17 15.14
CA VAL A 18 -0.28 4.66 13.86
C VAL A 18 0.84 5.14 12.96
N ASP A 19 1.76 5.98 13.47
CA ASP A 19 2.89 6.50 12.70
C ASP A 19 3.80 5.39 12.17
N GLU A 20 4.10 4.38 12.99
CA GLU A 20 4.86 3.21 12.59
C GLU A 20 4.16 2.44 11.45
N ARG A 21 2.86 2.18 11.57
CA ARG A 21 2.09 1.48 10.52
C ARG A 21 1.95 2.31 9.25
N ALA A 22 1.84 3.62 9.36
CA ALA A 22 1.82 4.51 8.21
C ALA A 22 3.14 4.45 7.43
N ARG A 23 4.28 4.41 8.13
CA ARG A 23 5.60 4.21 7.50
C ARG A 23 5.70 2.84 6.84
N GLU A 24 5.26 1.77 7.51
CA GLU A 24 5.24 0.42 6.92
C GLU A 24 4.41 0.37 5.62
N VAL A 25 3.24 1.03 5.58
CA VAL A 25 2.41 1.11 4.37
C VAL A 25 3.11 1.89 3.26
N ALA A 26 3.78 3.00 3.61
CA ALA A 26 4.53 3.80 2.63
C ALA A 26 5.70 3.00 2.02
N ASP A 27 6.48 2.32 2.85
CA ASP A 27 7.59 1.47 2.40
C ASP A 27 7.09 0.31 1.54
N GLN A 28 5.99 -0.33 1.96
CA GLN A 28 5.40 -1.43 1.20
C GLN A 28 4.87 -0.96 -0.16
N ARG A 29 4.24 0.22 -0.23
CA ARG A 29 3.78 0.79 -1.49
C ARG A 29 4.92 1.04 -2.47
N GLN A 30 6.07 1.51 -2.00
CA GLN A 30 7.25 1.67 -2.86
C GLN A 30 7.71 0.33 -3.46
N ARG A 31 7.62 -0.77 -2.70
CA ARG A 31 7.92 -2.12 -3.17
C ARG A 31 6.91 -2.60 -4.21
N THR A 32 5.62 -2.40 -3.97
CA THR A 32 4.57 -2.71 -4.95
C THR A 32 4.78 -1.94 -6.26
N ASP A 33 5.04 -0.63 -6.17
CA ASP A 33 5.29 0.22 -7.35
C ASP A 33 6.52 -0.28 -8.13
N ALA A 34 7.60 -0.65 -7.44
CA ALA A 34 8.79 -1.22 -8.05
C ALA A 34 8.56 -2.61 -8.68
N ALA A 35 7.75 -3.47 -8.05
CA ALA A 35 7.35 -4.75 -8.60
C ALA A 35 6.47 -4.58 -9.85
N GLN A 36 5.55 -3.61 -9.83
CA GLN A 36 4.69 -3.29 -10.96
C GLN A 36 5.52 -2.81 -12.16
N ALA A 37 6.46 -1.88 -11.94
CA ALA A 37 7.34 -1.40 -13.00
C ALA A 37 8.17 -2.55 -13.63
N ARG A 38 8.67 -3.49 -12.82
CA ARG A 38 9.40 -4.67 -13.29
C ARG A 38 8.51 -5.61 -14.12
N ALA A 39 7.28 -5.87 -13.67
CA ALA A 39 6.32 -6.69 -14.41
C ALA A 39 5.93 -6.06 -15.75
N GLU A 40 5.65 -4.75 -15.77
CA GLU A 40 5.37 -4.01 -17.00
C GLU A 40 6.55 -4.01 -17.98
N GLN A 41 7.77 -3.83 -17.47
CA GLN A 41 8.97 -3.89 -18.28
C GLN A 41 9.15 -5.27 -18.92
N ALA A 42 8.99 -6.36 -18.16
CA ALA A 42 9.11 -7.71 -18.67
C ALA A 42 8.06 -8.01 -19.75
N ARG A 43 6.81 -7.58 -19.54
CA ARG A 43 5.75 -7.68 -20.54
C ARG A 43 6.13 -6.94 -21.83
N ARG A 44 6.59 -5.68 -21.73
CA ARG A 44 7.02 -4.89 -22.91
C ARG A 44 8.20 -5.54 -23.63
N GLN A 45 9.14 -6.13 -22.91
CA GLN A 45 10.26 -6.86 -23.51
C GLN A 45 9.79 -8.08 -24.30
N ARG A 46 8.86 -8.87 -23.75
CA ARG A 46 8.27 -10.01 -24.46
C ARG A 46 7.52 -9.56 -25.72
N GLU A 47 6.67 -8.53 -25.61
CA GLU A 47 5.88 -8.00 -26.73
C GLU A 47 6.79 -7.43 -27.84
N ALA A 48 7.86 -6.73 -27.47
CA ALA A 48 8.85 -6.21 -28.43
C ALA A 48 9.60 -7.35 -29.15
N GLU A 49 9.99 -8.41 -28.44
CA GLU A 49 10.64 -9.57 -29.04
C GLU A 49 9.69 -10.34 -29.97
N GLN A 50 8.42 -10.50 -29.56
CA GLN A 50 7.37 -11.09 -30.41
C GLN A 50 7.16 -10.30 -31.70
N ALA A 51 7.08 -8.97 -31.62
CA ALA A 51 6.97 -8.12 -32.79
C ALA A 51 8.19 -8.27 -33.71
N ARG A 52 9.41 -8.21 -33.16
CA ARG A 52 10.65 -8.36 -33.91
C ARG A 52 10.74 -9.69 -34.65
N VAL A 53 10.44 -10.80 -33.96
CA VAL A 53 10.44 -12.14 -34.56
C VAL A 53 9.33 -12.26 -35.61
N GLY A 54 8.14 -11.71 -35.34
CA GLY A 54 7.02 -11.70 -36.29
C GLY A 54 7.34 -10.95 -37.59
N GLU A 55 7.92 -9.74 -37.49
CA GLU A 55 8.36 -8.95 -38.64
C GLU A 55 9.40 -9.70 -39.49
N ALA A 56 10.40 -10.31 -38.85
CA ALA A 56 11.42 -11.08 -39.54
C ALA A 56 10.85 -12.33 -40.24
N VAL A 57 9.88 -13.02 -39.62
CA VAL A 57 9.19 -14.17 -40.22
C VAL A 57 8.35 -13.74 -41.42
N THR A 58 7.62 -12.63 -41.32
CA THR A 58 6.83 -12.09 -42.44
C THR A 58 7.74 -11.67 -43.60
N ALA A 59 8.80 -10.89 -43.34
CA ALA A 59 9.73 -10.45 -44.37
C ALA A 59 10.40 -11.62 -45.10
N GLU A 60 10.68 -12.72 -44.41
CA GLU A 60 11.21 -13.92 -45.06
C GLU A 60 10.15 -14.65 -45.89
N ARG A 61 8.91 -14.74 -45.42
CA ARG A 61 7.81 -15.31 -46.21
C ARG A 61 7.61 -14.56 -47.52
N ASP A 62 7.60 -13.24 -47.47
CA ASP A 62 7.46 -12.40 -48.66
C ASP A 62 8.60 -12.68 -49.66
N ARG A 63 9.85 -12.79 -49.17
CA ARG A 63 11.02 -13.12 -50.01
C ARG A 63 10.91 -14.50 -50.66
N VAL A 64 10.31 -15.47 -49.96
CA VAL A 64 10.07 -16.82 -50.48
C VAL A 64 8.99 -16.80 -51.56
N GLU A 65 7.90 -16.05 -51.34
CA GLU A 65 6.81 -15.89 -52.30
C GLU A 65 7.27 -15.22 -53.59
N ASP A 66 8.18 -14.24 -53.49
CA ASP A 66 8.82 -13.57 -54.64
C ASP A 66 9.83 -14.46 -55.40
N GLY A 67 10.04 -15.71 -54.97
CA GLY A 67 10.99 -16.65 -55.58
C GLY A 67 12.46 -16.29 -55.36
N GLY A 68 12.74 -15.34 -54.46
CA GLY A 68 14.09 -14.88 -54.14
C GLY A 68 14.85 -15.74 -53.14
N ALA A 69 14.18 -16.69 -52.49
CA ALA A 69 14.77 -17.48 -51.40
C ALA A 69 15.47 -18.75 -51.90
N ARG A 70 16.67 -19.01 -51.37
CA ARG A 70 17.39 -20.28 -51.57
C ARG A 70 17.06 -21.25 -50.43
N VAL A 71 17.31 -22.54 -50.64
CA VAL A 71 17.14 -23.59 -49.62
C VAL A 71 17.93 -23.28 -48.33
N ALA A 72 19.11 -22.69 -48.46
CA ALA A 72 19.93 -22.26 -47.32
C ALA A 72 19.25 -21.14 -46.50
N ASP A 73 18.55 -20.23 -47.16
CA ASP A 73 17.86 -19.08 -46.54
C ASP A 73 16.65 -19.58 -45.74
N LEU A 74 15.88 -20.52 -46.31
CA LEU A 74 14.78 -21.19 -45.62
C LEU A 74 15.23 -21.92 -44.34
N ALA A 75 16.36 -22.62 -44.40
CA ALA A 75 16.92 -23.31 -43.24
C ALA A 75 17.42 -22.32 -42.16
N ALA A 76 18.01 -21.19 -42.56
CA ALA A 76 18.44 -20.14 -41.64
C ALA A 76 17.24 -19.48 -40.96
N ALA A 77 16.18 -19.17 -41.72
CA ALA A 77 14.94 -18.60 -41.22
C ALA A 77 14.21 -19.52 -40.22
N ALA A 78 14.14 -20.83 -40.52
CA ALA A 78 13.57 -21.81 -39.60
C ALA A 78 14.34 -21.86 -38.26
N ARG A 79 15.68 -21.79 -38.30
CA ARG A 79 16.50 -21.72 -37.07
C ARG A 79 16.26 -20.42 -36.31
N PHE A 80 16.22 -19.28 -37.01
CA PHE A 80 15.92 -17.99 -36.39
C PHE A 80 14.54 -18.00 -35.71
N ALA A 81 13.51 -18.51 -36.38
CA ALA A 81 12.16 -18.61 -35.82
C ALA A 81 12.12 -19.53 -34.59
N ALA A 82 12.82 -20.66 -34.62
CA ALA A 82 12.91 -21.57 -33.47
C ALA A 82 13.63 -20.92 -32.28
N GLN A 83 14.73 -20.22 -32.52
CA GLN A 83 15.45 -19.47 -31.47
C GLN A 83 14.59 -18.33 -30.90
N GLY A 84 13.89 -17.59 -31.77
CA GLY A 84 12.96 -16.55 -31.37
C GLY A 84 11.83 -17.09 -30.51
N ALA A 85 11.22 -18.22 -30.89
CA ALA A 85 10.17 -18.87 -30.11
C ALA A 85 10.65 -19.27 -28.70
N ALA A 86 11.83 -19.89 -28.61
CA ALA A 86 12.43 -20.26 -27.32
C ALA A 86 12.73 -19.03 -26.44
N HIS A 87 13.22 -17.95 -27.04
CA HIS A 87 13.49 -16.71 -26.31
C HIS A 87 12.19 -16.04 -25.82
N ILE A 88 11.16 -15.99 -26.66
CA ILE A 88 9.83 -15.48 -26.29
C ILE A 88 9.22 -16.30 -25.16
N GLU A 89 9.38 -17.63 -25.18
CA GLU A 89 8.93 -18.51 -24.10
C GLU A 89 9.65 -18.19 -22.79
N ALA A 90 10.98 -18.04 -22.81
CA ALA A 90 11.76 -17.66 -21.63
C ALA A 90 11.34 -16.28 -21.07
N LEU A 91 11.09 -15.30 -21.94
CA LEU A 91 10.56 -13.99 -21.54
C LEU A 91 9.14 -14.12 -20.97
N GLY A 92 8.31 -15.03 -21.51
CA GLY A 92 6.98 -15.32 -20.99
C GLY A 92 7.01 -15.95 -19.59
N GLN A 93 7.93 -16.88 -19.34
CA GLN A 93 8.14 -17.43 -17.98
C GLN A 93 8.58 -16.33 -17.02
N ARG A 94 9.50 -15.45 -17.44
CA ARG A 94 9.95 -14.33 -16.62
C ARG A 94 8.84 -13.32 -16.32
N GLU A 95 7.97 -13.02 -17.29
CA GLU A 95 6.79 -12.18 -17.08
C GLU A 95 5.83 -12.81 -16.04
N GLN A 96 5.63 -14.12 -16.10
CA GLN A 96 4.78 -14.84 -15.14
C GLN A 96 5.35 -14.77 -13.71
N GLU A 97 6.66 -15.00 -13.55
CA GLU A 97 7.34 -14.88 -12.25
C GLU A 97 7.17 -13.48 -11.65
N LEU A 98 7.43 -12.43 -12.45
CA LEU A 98 7.31 -11.04 -11.98
C LEU A 98 5.86 -10.62 -11.74
N SER A 99 4.92 -11.18 -12.50
CA SER A 99 3.49 -10.97 -12.26
C SER A 99 3.03 -11.64 -10.97
N GLN A 100 3.60 -12.79 -10.61
CA GLN A 100 3.37 -13.43 -9.32
C GLN A 100 3.96 -12.60 -8.17
N GLU A 101 5.20 -12.13 -8.31
CA GLU A 101 5.83 -11.22 -7.33
C GLU A 101 4.96 -9.98 -7.09
N LEU A 102 4.46 -9.34 -8.14
CA LEU A 102 3.55 -8.20 -8.02
C LEU A 102 2.28 -8.54 -7.22
N ARG A 103 1.67 -9.71 -7.46
CA ARG A 103 0.48 -10.14 -6.71
C ARG A 103 0.79 -10.34 -5.23
N GLU A 104 1.94 -10.92 -4.91
CA GLU A 104 2.39 -11.11 -3.53
C GLU A 104 2.59 -9.77 -2.82
N GLU A 105 3.26 -8.81 -3.46
CA GLU A 105 3.44 -7.45 -2.93
C GLU A 105 2.10 -6.70 -2.74
N GLN A 106 1.14 -6.87 -3.67
CA GLN A 106 -0.21 -6.29 -3.55
C GLN A 106 -1.00 -6.87 -2.36
N VAL A 107 -0.89 -8.18 -2.11
CA VAL A 107 -1.52 -8.84 -0.95
C VAL A 107 -0.91 -8.32 0.34
N GLU A 108 0.41 -8.20 0.42
CA GLU A 108 1.08 -7.64 1.60
C GLU A 108 0.74 -6.15 1.79
N GLU A 109 0.65 -5.36 0.73
CA GLU A 109 0.19 -3.97 0.82
C GLU A 109 -1.22 -3.87 1.41
N GLU A 110 -2.16 -4.68 0.94
CA GLU A 110 -3.52 -4.70 1.47
C GLU A 110 -3.52 -5.09 2.96
N ARG A 111 -2.72 -6.10 3.34
CA ARG A 111 -2.55 -6.52 4.73
C ARG A 111 -2.03 -5.38 5.60
N ARG A 112 -1.04 -4.62 5.15
CA ARG A 112 -0.49 -3.46 5.88
C ARG A 112 -1.50 -2.34 6.00
N ARG A 113 -2.26 -2.05 4.94
CA ARG A 113 -3.36 -1.06 4.96
C ARG A 113 -4.44 -1.42 5.99
N ARG A 114 -4.84 -2.69 6.07
CA ARG A 114 -5.78 -3.18 7.09
C ARG A 114 -5.21 -3.03 8.51
N ALA A 115 -3.92 -3.30 8.70
CA ALA A 115 -3.25 -3.12 9.99
C ALA A 115 -3.19 -1.64 10.43
N LEU A 116 -2.93 -0.72 9.50
CA LEU A 116 -3.00 0.73 9.74
C LEU A 116 -4.43 1.15 10.14
N ALA A 117 -5.44 0.73 9.38
CA ALA A 117 -6.83 1.04 9.70
C ALA A 117 -7.25 0.55 11.10
N GLY A 118 -6.77 -0.63 11.51
CA GLY A 118 -6.96 -1.12 12.88
C GLY A 118 -6.25 -0.27 13.95
N ALA A 119 -5.02 0.17 13.69
CA ALA A 119 -4.30 1.06 14.59
C ALA A 119 -4.98 2.43 14.72
N ASP A 120 -5.50 2.99 13.61
CA ASP A 120 -6.26 4.25 13.60
C ASP A 120 -7.55 4.14 14.41
N ALA A 121 -8.28 3.04 14.24
CA ALA A 121 -9.50 2.78 15.01
C ALA A 121 -9.22 2.72 16.52
N ASP A 122 -8.15 2.00 16.91
CA ASP A 122 -7.70 1.93 18.30
C ASP A 122 -7.31 3.30 18.86
N ALA A 123 -6.55 4.10 18.10
CA ALA A 123 -6.14 5.44 18.51
C ALA A 123 -7.35 6.37 18.67
N LYS A 124 -8.31 6.33 17.74
CA LYS A 124 -9.55 7.11 17.79
C LYS A 124 -10.40 6.75 19.02
N ALA A 125 -10.55 5.47 19.33
CA ALA A 125 -11.32 5.03 20.51
C ALA A 125 -10.75 5.60 21.82
N VAL A 126 -9.41 5.63 21.96
CA VAL A 126 -8.75 6.22 23.13
C VAL A 126 -8.90 7.74 23.14
N ALA A 127 -8.80 8.41 21.99
CA ALA A 127 -9.01 9.85 21.87
C ALA A 127 -10.44 10.27 22.28
N GLU A 128 -11.46 9.53 21.84
CA GLU A 128 -12.86 9.75 22.23
C GLU A 128 -13.08 9.54 23.73
N HIS A 129 -12.46 8.51 24.33
CA HIS A 129 -12.49 8.33 25.78
C HIS A 129 -11.82 9.51 26.50
N ARG A 130 -10.66 9.97 26.02
CA ARG A 130 -9.96 11.12 26.61
C ARG A 130 -10.83 12.38 26.57
N GLN A 131 -11.54 12.60 25.47
CA GLN A 131 -12.47 13.72 25.34
C GLN A 131 -13.63 13.63 26.34
N ARG A 132 -14.29 12.47 26.44
CA ARG A 132 -15.37 12.25 27.43
C ARG A 132 -14.89 12.47 28.86
N TRP A 133 -13.73 11.92 29.21
CA TRP A 133 -13.14 12.11 30.54
C TRP A 133 -12.88 13.60 30.86
N ARG A 134 -12.40 14.38 29.88
CA ARG A 134 -12.19 15.83 30.06
C ARG A 134 -13.50 16.56 30.28
N GLN A 135 -14.56 16.21 29.55
CA GLN A 135 -15.89 16.81 29.70
C GLN A 135 -16.48 16.49 31.08
N GLU A 136 -16.43 15.24 31.51
CA GLU A 136 -16.89 14.82 32.84
C GLU A 136 -16.12 15.53 33.96
N ARG A 137 -14.79 15.68 33.80
CA ARG A 137 -13.97 16.41 34.76
C ARG A 137 -14.30 17.90 34.81
N ALA A 138 -14.55 18.53 33.67
CA ALA A 138 -14.96 19.94 33.62
C ALA A 138 -16.30 20.14 34.33
N ALA A 139 -17.29 19.31 34.02
CA ALA A 139 -18.61 19.36 34.67
C ALA A 139 -18.53 19.13 36.19
N GLN A 140 -17.67 18.22 36.66
CA GLN A 140 -17.44 18.00 38.10
C GLN A 140 -16.79 19.20 38.79
N ILE A 141 -15.92 19.93 38.10
CA ILE A 141 -15.28 21.14 38.65
C ILE A 141 -16.32 22.26 38.71
N GLU A 142 -17.06 22.48 37.63
CA GLU A 142 -18.14 23.48 37.57
C GLU A 142 -19.19 23.26 38.67
N ALA A 143 -19.69 22.03 38.84
CA ALA A 143 -20.64 21.70 39.90
C ALA A 143 -20.09 21.97 41.32
N ARG A 144 -18.80 21.69 41.56
CA ARG A 144 -18.16 22.00 42.84
C ARG A 144 -18.02 23.50 43.07
N GLU A 145 -17.67 24.25 42.03
CA GLU A 145 -17.57 25.71 42.11
C GLU A 145 -18.95 26.36 42.36
N GLU A 146 -20.03 25.81 41.78
CA GLU A 146 -21.40 26.21 42.06
C GLU A 146 -21.82 25.92 43.51
N ASP A 147 -21.55 24.71 44.01
CA ASP A 147 -21.81 24.32 45.40
C ASP A 147 -21.03 25.20 46.39
N ASP A 148 -19.72 25.40 46.16
CA ASP A 148 -18.86 26.26 46.97
C ASP A 148 -19.38 27.71 46.98
N ALA A 149 -19.83 28.22 45.84
CA ALA A 149 -20.45 29.55 45.76
C ALA A 149 -21.76 29.60 46.56
N ALA A 150 -22.65 28.61 46.41
CA ALA A 150 -23.91 28.54 47.13
C ALA A 150 -23.72 28.51 48.65
N ASP A 151 -22.72 27.77 49.16
CA ASP A 151 -22.39 27.69 50.58
C ASP A 151 -21.88 29.03 51.14
N VAL A 152 -21.06 29.76 50.37
CA VAL A 152 -20.57 31.10 50.75
C VAL A 152 -21.72 32.11 50.88
N PHE A 153 -22.75 32.02 50.04
CA PHE A 153 -23.93 32.89 50.11
C PHE A 153 -24.97 32.42 51.16
N GLY A 154 -25.13 31.11 51.36
CA GLY A 154 -26.03 30.52 52.34
C GLY A 154 -25.60 30.76 53.79
N GLY A 155 -24.28 30.67 54.07
CA GLY A 155 -23.71 30.89 55.40
C GLY A 155 -23.88 32.32 55.95
N ARG A 156 -24.20 33.31 55.10
CA ARG A 156 -24.47 34.70 55.52
C ARG A 156 -25.92 34.98 55.95
N ARG A 157 -26.87 34.07 55.69
CA ARG A 157 -28.29 34.24 56.09
C ARG A 157 -28.65 33.62 57.45
N GLY A 158 -27.79 32.78 58.03
CA GLY A 158 -28.05 32.07 59.30
C GLY A 158 -27.63 32.80 60.59
N LYS A 159 -27.11 34.03 60.51
CA LYS A 159 -26.77 34.87 61.68
C LYS A 159 -27.65 36.12 61.70
N ARG A 160 -28.92 36.00 62.06
CA ARG A 160 -29.77 37.09 62.53
C ARG A 160 -30.69 36.59 63.63
#